data_AF-U7D607-F1
#
_entry.id   AF-U7D607-F1
#
_cell.length_a   1.000
_cell.length_b   1.000
_cell.length_c   1.000
_cell.angle_alpha   90.00
_cell.angle_beta   90.00
_cell.angle_gamma   90.00
#
_symmetry.space_group_name_H-M   'P 1'
#
loop_
_entity.id
_entity.type
_entity.pdbx_description
1 polymer ?
#
loop_
_entity_poly.entity_id
_entity_poly.type
_entity_poly.pdbx_seq_one_letter_code
_entity_poly.pdbx_strand_id
1 'polypeptide(L)'
;MPITDEEVYFLPFLIFSMLCLHGGTNLINDYVDYSKGLDGKHHPGASAFIDRKILQKGQVRKVALFLFGIAFLCALPLFYYGGIPVVILGSIGIMGGYFYTAPPVSYKYRALGDIFVFLLMGVGPAAGVLFLFDSFQISSLFSVLPLAFYITAILHGNNIRDARHDSQYGVHTFAQFLGPVKARWVFVMEIFAAYAIVLFLYFYYGNIYIFLPYLTLPLAIRVAMTVLKSSDTDTTLMYIDKDVAKVYTLFSILYCTGILFFTGPFLQ
;
A
#
# COMPACT_ATOMS: atom_id res chain seq x y z
N MET A 1 -1.02 -21.03 -18.72
CA MET A 1 -0.30 -22.06 -17.92
C MET A 1 -1.12 -22.37 -16.68
N PRO A 2 -1.52 -23.64 -16.44
CA PRO A 2 -2.19 -24.02 -15.20
C PRO A 2 -1.24 -23.84 -14.02
N ILE A 3 -1.76 -23.34 -12.90
CA ILE A 3 -1.00 -23.25 -11.64
C ILE A 3 -0.52 -24.66 -11.29
N THR A 4 0.79 -24.86 -11.18
CA THR A 4 1.31 -26.18 -10.80
C THR A 4 1.04 -26.45 -9.33
N ASP A 5 0.96 -27.73 -8.92
CA ASP A 5 0.76 -28.09 -7.51
C ASP A 5 1.84 -27.47 -6.58
N GLU A 6 3.04 -27.22 -7.12
CA GLU A 6 4.13 -26.54 -6.42
C GLU A 6 3.84 -25.04 -6.18
N GLU A 7 3.18 -24.35 -7.11
CA GLU A 7 2.85 -22.93 -6.94
C GLU A 7 1.82 -22.71 -5.83
N VAL A 8 0.85 -23.61 -5.73
CA VAL A 8 -0.17 -23.60 -4.65
C VAL A 8 0.49 -23.80 -3.28
N TYR A 9 1.55 -24.61 -3.20
CA TYR A 9 2.27 -24.88 -1.96
C TYR A 9 2.92 -23.62 -1.35
N PHE A 10 3.36 -22.66 -2.17
CA PHE A 10 4.01 -21.44 -1.69
C PHE A 10 3.03 -20.32 -1.29
N LEU A 11 1.76 -20.39 -1.71
CA LEU A 11 0.76 -19.36 -1.41
C LEU A 11 0.58 -19.09 0.10
N PRO A 12 0.48 -20.09 0.99
CA PRO A 12 0.35 -19.84 2.42
C PRO A 12 1.56 -19.06 2.98
N PHE A 13 2.77 -19.42 2.57
CA PHE A 13 4.01 -18.74 2.98
C PHE A 13 4.05 -17.30 2.51
N LEU A 14 3.67 -17.05 1.25
CA LEU A 14 3.56 -15.71 0.68
C LEU A 14 2.56 -14.85 1.46
N ILE A 15 1.34 -15.37 1.67
CA ILE A 15 0.27 -14.64 2.36
C ILE A 15 0.69 -14.34 3.81
N PHE A 16 1.18 -15.34 4.55
CA PHE A 16 1.61 -15.13 5.94
C PHE A 16 2.79 -14.17 6.03
N SER A 17 3.78 -14.30 5.15
CA SER A 17 4.92 -13.37 5.08
C SER A 17 4.46 -11.94 4.89
N MET A 18 3.57 -11.70 3.91
CA MET A 18 3.02 -10.37 3.62
C MET A 18 2.21 -9.81 4.80
N LEU A 19 1.31 -10.61 5.39
CA LEU A 19 0.50 -10.18 6.53
C LEU A 19 1.38 -9.79 7.72
N CYS A 20 2.40 -10.60 8.04
CA CYS A 20 3.35 -10.31 9.10
C CYS A 20 4.21 -9.09 8.78
N LEU A 21 4.67 -8.93 7.54
CA LEU A 21 5.47 -7.78 7.10
C LEU A 21 4.67 -6.47 7.21
N HIS A 22 3.43 -6.45 6.71
CA HIS A 22 2.55 -5.29 6.82
C HIS A 22 2.17 -4.99 8.28
N GLY A 23 1.85 -6.02 9.07
CA GLY A 23 1.56 -5.87 10.49
C GLY A 23 2.76 -5.31 11.27
N GLY A 24 3.96 -5.84 11.03
CA GLY A 24 5.21 -5.36 11.63
C GLY A 24 5.51 -3.91 11.24
N THR A 25 5.32 -3.56 9.96
CA THR A 25 5.50 -2.20 9.43
C THR A 25 4.54 -1.20 10.08
N ASN A 26 3.27 -1.57 10.24
CA ASN A 26 2.30 -0.71 10.92
C ASN A 26 2.61 -0.54 12.41
N LEU A 27 2.97 -1.61 13.11
CA LEU A 27 3.31 -1.53 14.54
C LEU A 27 4.61 -0.77 14.80
N ILE A 28 5.61 -0.86 13.90
CA ILE A 28 6.82 -0.05 14.04
C ILE A 28 6.53 1.43 13.74
N ASN A 29 5.67 1.73 12.76
CA ASN A 29 5.16 3.08 12.51
C ASN A 29 4.48 3.65 13.77
N ASP A 30 3.52 2.94 14.35
CA ASP A 30 2.85 3.30 15.61
C ASP A 30 3.85 3.57 16.75
N TYR A 31 4.83 2.68 16.93
CA TYR A 31 5.85 2.85 17.97
C TYR A 31 6.69 4.11 17.76
N VAL A 32 7.14 4.38 16.52
CA VAL A 32 7.99 5.53 16.21
C VAL A 32 7.19 6.83 16.24
N ASP A 33 6.00 6.87 15.65
CA ASP A 33 5.14 8.06 15.65
C ASP A 33 4.75 8.45 17.09
N TYR A 34 4.35 7.48 17.92
CA TYR A 34 4.13 7.72 19.35
C TYR A 34 5.39 8.18 20.07
N SER A 35 6.57 7.65 19.71
CA SER A 35 7.85 8.10 20.29
C SER A 35 8.19 9.54 19.97
N LYS A 36 7.78 10.02 18.80
CA LYS A 36 7.99 11.40 18.35
C LYS A 36 6.91 12.37 18.82
N GLY A 37 5.84 11.88 19.43
CA GLY A 37 4.70 12.68 19.87
C GLY A 37 3.69 12.98 18.76
N LEU A 38 3.85 12.38 17.57
CA LEU A 38 2.92 12.52 16.44
C LEU A 38 1.55 11.91 16.81
N ASP A 39 1.57 10.73 17.43
CA ASP A 39 0.37 10.03 17.91
C ASP A 39 0.00 10.45 19.34
N GLY A 40 -0.52 11.67 19.48
CA GLY A 40 -1.07 12.18 20.73
C GLY A 40 -2.48 11.65 21.05
N LYS A 41 -2.92 11.80 22.31
CA LYS A 41 -4.31 11.50 22.71
C LYS A 41 -5.28 12.29 21.83
N HIS A 42 -6.30 11.60 21.29
CA HIS A 42 -7.33 12.15 20.40
C HIS A 42 -6.87 12.53 18.98
N HIS A 43 -5.65 12.18 18.56
CA HIS A 43 -5.27 12.31 17.15
C HIS A 43 -5.97 11.21 16.31
N PRO A 44 -6.60 11.54 15.16
CA PRO A 44 -7.30 10.55 14.32
C PRO A 44 -6.43 9.38 13.87
N GLY A 45 -5.12 9.64 13.70
CA GLY A 45 -4.10 8.65 13.32
C GLY A 45 -3.44 7.91 14.47
N ALA A 46 -3.81 8.19 15.73
CA ALA A 46 -3.11 7.61 16.89
C ALA A 46 -3.19 6.07 16.92
N SER A 47 -2.06 5.43 17.25
CA SER A 47 -2.00 3.99 17.47
C SER A 47 -3.10 3.50 18.43
N ALA A 48 -4.02 2.69 17.91
CA ALA A 48 -5.11 2.12 18.70
C ALA A 48 -4.60 1.22 19.84
N PHE A 49 -3.45 0.56 19.67
CA PHE A 49 -2.87 -0.32 20.70
C PHE A 49 -2.34 0.47 21.90
N ILE A 50 -1.63 1.57 21.64
CA ILE A 50 -1.01 2.40 22.68
C ILE A 50 -2.06 3.31 23.32
N ASP A 51 -2.88 3.99 22.51
CA ASP A 51 -3.89 4.95 22.99
C ASP A 51 -4.96 4.28 23.87
N ARG A 52 -5.45 3.10 23.43
CA ARG A 52 -6.40 2.30 24.22
C ARG A 52 -5.75 1.47 25.33
N LYS A 53 -4.45 1.63 25.56
CA LYS A 53 -3.67 0.92 26.59
C LYS A 53 -3.75 -0.61 26.49
N ILE A 54 -3.95 -1.14 25.28
CA ILE A 54 -3.94 -2.59 25.01
C ILE A 54 -2.51 -3.12 25.20
N LEU A 55 -1.53 -2.37 24.69
CA LEU A 55 -0.11 -2.67 24.84
C LEU A 55 0.66 -1.43 25.29
N GLN A 56 1.67 -1.64 26.11
CA GLN A 56 2.66 -0.62 26.38
C GLN A 56 3.52 -0.36 25.13
N LYS A 57 4.00 0.87 24.97
CA LYS A 57 4.92 1.27 23.89
C LYS A 57 6.05 0.27 23.63
N GLY A 58 6.72 -0.20 24.70
CA GLY A 58 7.80 -1.17 24.58
C GLY A 58 7.35 -2.55 24.09
N GLN A 59 6.12 -2.96 24.40
CA GLN A 59 5.53 -4.21 23.90
C GLN A 59 5.18 -4.11 22.42
N VAL A 60 4.64 -2.97 21.97
CA VAL A 60 4.35 -2.73 20.54
C VAL A 60 5.59 -2.93 19.67
N ARG A 61 6.74 -2.38 20.08
CA ARG A 61 8.02 -2.62 19.40
C ARG A 61 8.41 -4.10 19.36
N LYS A 62 8.26 -4.81 20.48
CA LYS A 62 8.59 -6.25 20.55
C LYS A 62 7.71 -7.07 19.60
N VAL A 63 6.40 -6.79 19.57
CA VAL A 63 5.46 -7.45 18.65
C VAL A 63 5.81 -7.11 17.19
N ALA A 64 6.14 -5.85 16.88
CA ALA A 64 6.58 -5.46 15.54
C ALA A 64 7.79 -6.28 15.08
N LEU A 65 8.85 -6.34 15.90
CA LEU A 65 10.06 -7.10 15.58
C LEU A 65 9.80 -8.61 15.48
N PHE A 66 8.91 -9.14 16.32
CA PHE A 66 8.48 -10.53 16.23
C PHE A 66 7.77 -10.83 14.91
N LEU A 67 6.88 -9.95 14.46
CA LEU A 67 6.21 -10.08 13.16
C LEU A 67 7.20 -9.99 12.00
N PHE A 68 8.18 -9.08 12.04
CA PHE A 68 9.27 -9.06 11.04
C PHE A 68 10.06 -10.36 11.03
N GLY A 69 10.33 -10.95 12.20
CA GLY A 69 10.98 -12.25 12.31
C GLY A 69 10.16 -13.38 11.68
N ILE A 70 8.85 -13.43 11.94
CA ILE A 70 7.95 -14.40 11.29
C ILE A 70 7.91 -14.17 9.78
N ALA A 71 7.79 -12.92 9.32
CA ALA A 71 7.78 -12.59 7.90
C ALA A 71 9.04 -13.11 7.20
N PHE A 72 10.22 -12.90 7.81
CA PHE A 72 11.48 -13.42 7.29
C PHE A 72 11.48 -14.96 7.25
N LEU A 73 11.07 -15.64 8.32
CA LEU A 73 11.02 -17.10 8.36
C LEU A 73 10.06 -17.68 7.31
N CYS A 74 8.88 -17.07 7.13
CA CYS A 74 7.93 -17.44 6.08
C CYS A 74 8.46 -17.12 4.67
N ALA A 75 9.35 -16.15 4.53
CA ALA A 75 9.97 -15.83 3.25
C ALA A 75 11.10 -16.79 2.85
N LEU A 76 11.70 -17.55 3.78
CA LEU A 76 12.82 -18.46 3.48
C LEU A 76 12.50 -19.50 2.38
N PRO A 77 11.35 -20.21 2.40
CA PRO A 77 10.99 -21.11 1.31
C PRO A 77 10.82 -20.38 -0.04
N LEU A 78 10.28 -19.16 -0.01
CA LEU A 78 10.09 -18.33 -1.20
C LEU A 78 11.43 -17.87 -1.80
N PHE A 79 12.39 -17.53 -0.93
CA PHE A 79 13.76 -17.16 -1.29
C PHE A 79 14.52 -18.32 -1.91
N TYR A 80 14.34 -19.51 -1.35
CA TYR A 80 14.94 -20.73 -1.89
C TYR A 80 14.38 -21.05 -3.28
N TYR A 81 13.05 -20.99 -3.44
CA TYR A 81 12.39 -21.35 -4.70
C TYR A 81 12.56 -20.28 -5.80
N GLY A 82 12.26 -19.02 -5.49
CA GLY A 82 12.29 -17.91 -6.47
C GLY A 82 13.69 -17.34 -6.76
N GLY A 83 14.72 -17.85 -6.10
CA GLY A 83 16.12 -17.47 -6.34
C GLY A 83 16.47 -16.02 -6.00
N ILE A 84 17.57 -15.56 -6.58
CA ILE A 84 18.20 -14.26 -6.25
C ILE A 84 17.24 -13.06 -6.40
N PRO A 85 16.41 -12.93 -7.46
CA PRO A 85 15.50 -11.79 -7.59
C PRO A 85 14.51 -11.68 -6.43
N VAL A 86 13.94 -12.80 -5.99
CA VAL A 86 12.98 -12.83 -4.88
C VAL A 86 13.68 -12.52 -3.55
N VAL A 87 14.92 -13.00 -3.35
CA VAL A 87 15.74 -12.63 -2.19
C VAL A 87 15.98 -11.12 -2.13
N ILE A 88 16.35 -10.50 -3.24
CA ILE A 88 16.61 -9.05 -3.32
C ILE A 88 15.33 -8.27 -3.02
N LEU A 89 14.23 -8.57 -3.72
CA LEU A 89 12.96 -7.86 -3.55
C LEU A 89 12.39 -8.04 -2.13
N GLY A 90 12.43 -9.26 -1.60
CA GLY A 90 11.97 -9.53 -0.23
C GLY A 90 12.82 -8.82 0.82
N SER A 91 14.14 -8.81 0.65
CA SER A 91 15.05 -8.09 1.55
C SER A 91 14.80 -6.59 1.52
N ILE A 92 14.63 -6.01 0.33
CA ILE A 92 14.28 -4.59 0.16
C ILE A 92 12.91 -4.30 0.79
N GLY A 93 11.92 -5.19 0.64
CA GLY A 93 10.61 -5.05 1.26
C GLY A 93 10.65 -5.03 2.78
N ILE A 94 11.39 -5.97 3.40
CA ILE A 94 11.57 -6.03 4.86
C ILE A 94 12.29 -4.77 5.37
N MET A 95 13.39 -4.40 4.72
CA MET A 95 14.14 -3.19 5.07
C MET A 95 13.31 -1.93 4.87
N GLY A 96 12.55 -1.85 3.79
CA GLY A 96 11.64 -0.75 3.47
C GLY A 96 10.58 -0.56 4.54
N GLY A 97 9.90 -1.65 4.92
CA GLY A 97 8.90 -1.61 5.99
C GLY A 97 9.46 -1.10 7.32
N TYR A 98 10.67 -1.55 7.70
CA TYR A 98 11.32 -1.07 8.92
C TYR A 98 11.75 0.41 8.80
N PHE A 99 12.49 0.75 7.74
CA PHE A 99 13.08 2.07 7.52
C PHE A 99 12.10 3.13 7.04
N TYR A 100 10.83 2.76 6.79
CA TYR A 100 9.73 3.69 6.55
C TYR A 100 9.69 4.77 7.63
N THR A 101 9.68 4.34 8.90
CA THR A 101 9.69 5.25 10.05
C THR A 101 10.90 5.08 10.95
N ALA A 102 11.48 3.89 11.06
CA ALA A 102 12.60 3.65 11.96
C ALA A 102 13.91 4.29 11.45
N PRO A 103 14.75 4.81 12.38
CA PRO A 103 16.06 5.33 12.02
C PRO A 103 16.99 4.22 11.50
N PRO A 104 18.04 4.58 10.73
CA PRO A 104 18.53 5.93 10.46
C PRO A 104 17.90 6.61 9.22
N VAL A 105 17.09 5.89 8.45
CA VAL A 105 16.56 6.39 7.17
C VAL A 105 15.25 7.16 7.36
N SER A 106 14.26 6.55 8.02
CA SER A 106 12.94 7.16 8.30
C SER A 106 12.34 7.94 7.12
N TYR A 107 12.26 7.32 5.94
CA TYR A 107 11.98 8.03 4.68
C TYR A 107 10.55 8.60 4.58
N LYS A 108 9.61 8.15 5.41
CA LYS A 108 8.30 8.78 5.62
C LYS A 108 8.43 10.28 5.87
N TYR A 109 9.38 10.67 6.72
CA TYR A 109 9.56 12.06 7.15
C TYR A 109 10.48 12.87 6.24
N ARG A 110 10.85 12.35 5.06
CA ARG A 110 11.76 12.98 4.08
C ARG A 110 11.12 13.22 2.71
N ALA A 111 9.79 13.31 2.66
CA ALA A 111 8.98 13.47 1.45
C ALA A 111 9.13 12.33 0.42
N LEU A 112 9.64 11.18 0.85
CA LEU A 112 9.86 9.99 0.00
C LEU A 112 8.84 8.87 0.27
N GLY A 113 7.94 9.06 1.25
CA GLY A 113 6.96 8.06 1.66
C GLY A 113 6.12 7.54 0.49
N ASP A 114 5.51 8.44 -0.26
CA ASP A 114 4.56 8.13 -1.34
C ASP A 114 5.20 7.31 -2.46
N ILE A 115 6.36 7.74 -2.97
CA ILE A 115 7.06 7.02 -4.04
C ILE A 115 7.54 5.64 -3.58
N PHE A 116 8.08 5.52 -2.35
CA PHE A 116 8.51 4.22 -1.86
C PHE A 116 7.35 3.32 -1.47
N VAL A 117 6.20 3.84 -1.02
CA VAL A 117 5.01 3.02 -0.80
C VAL A 117 4.45 2.53 -2.13
N PHE A 118 4.40 3.37 -3.16
CA PHE A 118 4.05 2.94 -4.53
C PHE A 118 4.93 1.78 -4.99
N LEU A 119 6.25 1.90 -4.81
CA LEU A 119 7.22 0.90 -5.26
C LEU A 119 7.27 -0.35 -4.37
N LEU A 120 7.26 -0.20 -3.04
CA LEU A 120 7.55 -1.30 -2.10
C LEU A 120 6.29 -1.99 -1.57
N MET A 121 5.13 -1.33 -1.62
CA MET A 121 3.84 -1.90 -1.22
C MET A 121 2.92 -2.16 -2.41
N GLY A 122 3.07 -1.40 -3.49
CA GLY A 122 2.34 -1.61 -4.74
C GLY A 122 3.07 -2.57 -5.69
N VAL A 123 4.11 -2.06 -6.36
CA VAL A 123 4.76 -2.76 -7.48
C VAL A 123 5.62 -3.96 -7.04
N GLY A 124 6.43 -3.76 -6.00
CA GLY A 124 7.43 -4.72 -5.52
C GLY A 124 6.86 -6.08 -5.12
N PRO A 125 5.77 -6.15 -4.32
CA PRO A 125 5.10 -7.40 -3.99
C PRO A 125 4.66 -8.19 -5.23
N ALA A 126 4.05 -7.52 -6.21
CA ALA A 126 3.65 -8.17 -7.45
C ALA A 126 4.84 -8.63 -8.30
N ALA A 127 5.89 -7.81 -8.41
CA ALA A 127 7.12 -8.21 -9.08
C ALA A 127 7.73 -9.47 -8.41
N GLY A 128 7.74 -9.52 -7.08
CA GLY A 128 8.20 -10.68 -6.31
C GLY A 128 7.42 -11.95 -6.62
N VAL A 129 6.09 -11.85 -6.73
CA VAL A 129 5.23 -12.98 -7.12
C VAL A 129 5.51 -13.42 -8.56
N LEU A 130 5.67 -12.48 -9.48
CA LEU A 130 5.99 -12.78 -10.88
C LEU A 130 7.36 -13.46 -11.03
N PHE A 131 8.38 -13.05 -10.26
CA PHE A 131 9.66 -13.74 -10.23
C PHE A 131 9.57 -15.11 -9.55
N LEU A 132 8.77 -15.24 -8.49
CA LEU A 132 8.58 -16.50 -7.77
C LEU A 132 8.04 -17.61 -8.69
N PHE A 133 7.13 -17.26 -9.60
CA PHE A 133 6.47 -18.22 -10.50
C PHE A 133 7.00 -18.14 -11.95
N ASP A 134 8.24 -17.67 -12.13
CA ASP A 134 8.93 -17.56 -13.43
C ASP A 134 8.09 -16.91 -14.55
N SER A 135 7.23 -15.97 -14.15
CA SER A 135 6.24 -15.31 -15.01
C SER A 135 6.54 -13.82 -15.20
N PHE A 136 7.76 -13.41 -14.86
CA PHE A 136 8.15 -12.01 -14.91
C PHE A 136 8.29 -11.49 -16.34
N GLN A 137 7.43 -10.53 -16.68
CA GLN A 137 7.56 -9.68 -17.84
C GLN A 137 7.32 -8.24 -17.41
N ILE A 138 8.04 -7.29 -18.00
CA ILE A 138 7.86 -5.87 -17.70
C ILE A 138 6.41 -5.44 -17.98
N SER A 139 5.80 -5.98 -19.03
CA SER A 139 4.39 -5.78 -19.38
C SER A 139 3.42 -6.21 -18.27
N SER A 140 3.74 -7.28 -17.54
CA SER A 140 2.91 -7.79 -16.44
C SER A 140 2.80 -6.77 -15.30
N LEU A 141 3.80 -5.89 -15.11
CA LEU A 141 3.74 -4.84 -14.08
C LEU A 141 2.66 -3.79 -14.35
N PHE A 142 2.22 -3.59 -15.60
CA PHE A 142 1.12 -2.67 -15.89
C PHE A 142 -0.20 -3.11 -15.22
N SER A 143 -0.37 -4.42 -14.97
CA SER A 143 -1.56 -4.95 -14.30
C SER A 143 -1.62 -4.62 -12.81
N VAL A 144 -0.50 -4.36 -12.14
CA VAL A 144 -0.52 -3.98 -10.71
C VAL A 144 -0.64 -2.47 -10.49
N LEU A 145 -0.32 -1.65 -11.49
CA LEU A 145 -0.31 -0.19 -11.33
C LEU A 145 -1.62 0.39 -10.79
N PRO A 146 -2.83 -0.06 -11.21
CA PRO A 146 -4.07 0.45 -10.63
C PRO A 146 -4.13 0.29 -9.11
N LEU A 147 -3.66 -0.84 -8.59
CA LEU A 147 -3.62 -1.12 -7.16
C LEU A 147 -2.53 -0.29 -6.47
N ALA A 148 -1.35 -0.16 -7.08
CA ALA A 148 -0.25 0.64 -6.55
C ALA A 148 -0.62 2.13 -6.40
N PHE A 149 -1.35 2.68 -7.38
CA PHE A 149 -1.88 4.04 -7.31
C PHE A 149 -2.88 4.22 -6.16
N TYR A 150 -3.81 3.28 -5.96
CA TYR A 150 -4.73 3.34 -4.83
C TYR A 150 -4.04 3.19 -3.47
N ILE A 151 -3.08 2.27 -3.34
CA ILE A 151 -2.27 2.12 -2.12
C ILE A 151 -1.56 3.43 -1.78
N THR A 152 -1.03 4.10 -2.80
CA THR A 152 -0.37 5.40 -2.64
C THR A 152 -1.38 6.49 -2.29
N ALA A 153 -2.57 6.51 -2.91
CA ALA A 153 -3.64 7.45 -2.58
C ALA A 153 -4.13 7.32 -1.14
N ILE A 154 -4.16 6.10 -0.58
CA ILE A 154 -4.46 5.90 0.85
C ILE A 154 -3.44 6.64 1.73
N LEU A 155 -2.15 6.47 1.44
CA LEU A 155 -1.08 7.18 2.16
C LEU A 155 -1.13 8.68 1.90
N HIS A 156 -1.30 9.11 0.65
CA HIS A 156 -1.33 10.52 0.28
C HIS A 156 -2.50 11.24 0.95
N GLY A 157 -3.67 10.59 1.02
CA GLY A 157 -4.84 11.09 1.76
C GLY A 157 -4.55 11.25 3.26
N ASN A 158 -3.86 10.28 3.87
CA ASN A 158 -3.38 10.38 5.25
C ASN A 158 -2.43 11.59 5.41
N ASN A 159 -1.46 11.75 4.51
CA ASN A 159 -0.51 12.86 4.52
C ASN A 159 -1.20 14.22 4.31
N ILE A 160 -2.28 14.31 3.53
CA ILE A 160 -3.10 15.53 3.38
C ILE A 160 -3.82 15.86 4.69
N ARG A 161 -4.48 14.86 5.29
CA ARG A 161 -5.22 15.02 6.56
C ARG A 161 -4.31 15.54 7.67
N ASP A 162 -3.13 14.95 7.79
CA ASP A 162 -2.24 15.20 8.93
C ASP A 162 -1.21 16.31 8.65
N ALA A 163 -1.21 16.90 7.43
CA ALA A 163 -0.21 17.88 6.99
C ALA A 163 0.04 19.02 7.99
N ARG A 164 -1.03 19.59 8.58
CA ARG A 164 -0.89 20.69 9.55
C ARG A 164 -0.32 20.21 10.88
N HIS A 165 -0.81 19.08 11.39
CA HIS A 165 -0.37 18.50 12.66
C HIS A 165 1.10 18.06 12.56
N ASP A 166 1.45 17.28 11.54
CA ASP A 166 2.78 16.74 11.31
C ASP A 166 3.84 17.85 11.17
N SER A 167 3.48 19.00 10.58
CA SER A 167 4.40 20.13 10.40
C SER A 167 4.90 20.69 11.74
N GLN A 168 4.10 20.57 12.81
CA GLN A 168 4.46 21.04 14.16
C GLN A 168 5.56 20.17 14.80
N TYR A 169 5.75 18.96 14.29
CA TYR A 169 6.74 17.98 14.77
C TYR A 169 7.93 17.84 13.81
N GLY A 170 8.09 18.75 12.85
CA GLY A 170 9.21 18.74 11.89
C GLY A 170 9.18 17.56 10.92
N VAL A 171 8.01 16.97 10.70
CA VAL A 171 7.80 15.97 9.65
C VAL A 171 7.65 16.70 8.32
N HIS A 172 8.26 16.12 7.27
CA HIS A 172 8.13 16.57 5.89
C HIS A 172 7.62 15.41 5.02
N THR A 173 6.32 15.38 4.74
CA THR A 173 5.68 14.43 3.80
C THR A 173 5.68 14.98 2.38
N PHE A 174 5.38 14.13 1.39
CA PHE A 174 5.28 14.58 0.01
C PHE A 174 4.13 15.59 -0.19
N ALA A 175 3.00 15.38 0.48
CA ALA A 175 1.88 16.32 0.49
C ALA A 175 2.28 17.71 1.02
N GLN A 176 3.06 17.76 2.10
CA GLN A 176 3.59 19.02 2.64
C GLN A 176 4.58 19.69 1.70
N PHE A 177 5.47 18.92 1.05
CA PHE A 177 6.41 19.43 0.06
C PHE A 177 5.70 20.08 -1.15
N LEU A 178 4.61 19.47 -1.62
CA LEU A 178 3.81 19.99 -2.73
C LEU A 178 2.98 21.22 -2.36
N GLY A 179 2.57 21.32 -1.09
CA GLY A 179 1.60 22.28 -0.60
C GLY A 179 0.14 21.85 -0.86
N PRO A 180 -0.83 22.50 -0.18
CA PRO A 180 -2.20 21.98 -0.03
C PRO A 180 -2.94 21.81 -1.36
N VAL A 181 -2.80 22.76 -2.29
CA VAL A 181 -3.51 22.71 -3.59
C VAL A 181 -2.98 21.57 -4.46
N LYS A 182 -1.65 21.46 -4.59
CA LYS A 182 -1.03 20.45 -5.46
C LYS A 182 -1.20 19.04 -4.89
N ALA A 183 -1.09 18.87 -3.57
CA ALA A 183 -1.32 17.58 -2.92
C ALA A 183 -2.71 17.03 -3.23
N ARG A 184 -3.76 17.86 -3.13
CA ARG A 184 -5.13 17.45 -3.46
C ARG A 184 -5.28 17.00 -4.93
N TRP A 185 -4.63 17.68 -5.87
CA TRP A 185 -4.64 17.27 -7.27
C TRP A 185 -3.84 15.99 -7.53
N VAL A 186 -2.73 15.77 -6.82
CA VAL A 186 -1.98 14.51 -6.88
C VAL A 186 -2.83 13.35 -6.36
N PHE A 187 -3.52 13.51 -5.22
CA PHE A 187 -4.46 12.52 -4.72
C PHE A 187 -5.54 12.14 -5.76
N VAL A 188 -6.12 13.15 -6.41
CA VAL A 188 -7.12 12.94 -7.47
C VAL A 188 -6.50 12.22 -8.67
N MET A 189 -5.30 12.63 -9.08
CA MET A 189 -4.55 11.98 -10.16
C MET A 189 -4.29 10.51 -9.84
N GLU A 190 -3.87 10.16 -8.62
CA GLU A 190 -3.61 8.77 -8.22
C GLU A 190 -4.87 7.91 -8.35
N ILE A 191 -6.02 8.40 -7.86
CA ILE A 191 -7.30 7.69 -8.00
C ILE A 191 -7.66 7.49 -9.48
N PHE A 192 -7.62 8.54 -10.30
CA PHE A 192 -8.06 8.44 -11.69
C PHE A 192 -7.04 7.79 -12.63
N ALA A 193 -5.76 7.79 -12.26
CA ALA A 193 -4.73 7.02 -12.94
C ALA A 193 -5.05 5.52 -12.88
N ALA A 194 -5.58 5.01 -11.77
CA ALA A 194 -5.99 3.62 -11.67
C ALA A 194 -7.05 3.24 -12.72
N TYR A 195 -8.08 4.08 -12.92
CA TYR A 195 -9.09 3.86 -13.96
C TYR A 195 -8.52 4.02 -15.37
N ALA A 196 -7.70 5.05 -15.60
CA ALA A 196 -7.05 5.25 -16.90
C ALA A 196 -6.17 4.06 -17.30
N ILE A 197 -5.47 3.45 -16.35
CA ILE A 197 -4.67 2.25 -16.59
C ILE A 197 -5.58 1.04 -16.88
N VAL A 198 -6.70 0.86 -16.17
CA VAL A 198 -7.67 -0.19 -16.51
C VAL A 198 -8.17 -0.04 -17.95
N LEU A 199 -8.48 1.19 -18.39
CA LEU A 199 -8.84 1.47 -19.79
C LEU A 199 -7.70 1.12 -20.76
N PHE A 200 -6.46 1.49 -20.43
CA PHE A 200 -5.29 1.11 -21.24
C PHE A 200 -5.12 -0.41 -21.34
N LEU A 201 -5.27 -1.13 -20.23
CA LEU A 201 -5.19 -2.58 -20.19
C LEU A 201 -6.29 -3.25 -21.02
N TYR A 202 -7.48 -2.66 -21.13
CA TYR A 202 -8.51 -3.13 -22.05
C TYR A 202 -8.03 -3.10 -23.52
N PHE A 203 -7.38 -2.03 -23.97
CA PHE A 203 -6.86 -1.96 -25.34
C PHE A 203 -5.72 -2.96 -25.58
N TYR A 204 -4.99 -3.33 -24.54
CA TYR A 204 -3.90 -4.30 -24.65
C TYR A 204 -4.39 -5.75 -24.61
N TYR A 205 -5.32 -6.08 -23.71
CA TYR A 205 -5.76 -7.45 -23.45
C TYR A 205 -7.15 -7.81 -24.03
N GLY A 206 -7.97 -6.82 -24.39
CA GLY A 206 -9.25 -7.00 -25.08
C GLY A 206 -10.41 -7.56 -24.25
N ASN A 207 -10.27 -7.70 -22.93
CA ASN A 207 -11.31 -8.28 -22.09
C ASN A 207 -12.20 -7.21 -21.44
N ILE A 208 -13.50 -7.27 -21.74
CA ILE A 208 -14.52 -6.37 -21.17
C ILE A 208 -14.67 -6.50 -19.64
N TYR A 209 -14.43 -7.69 -19.06
CA TYR A 209 -14.53 -7.91 -17.61
C TYR A 209 -13.49 -7.10 -16.81
N ILE A 210 -12.42 -6.61 -17.45
CA ILE A 210 -11.44 -5.73 -16.80
C ILE A 210 -12.07 -4.41 -16.32
N PHE A 211 -13.24 -4.02 -16.86
CA PHE A 211 -13.99 -2.85 -16.44
C PHE A 211 -14.86 -3.04 -15.20
N LEU A 212 -14.93 -4.25 -14.59
CA LEU A 212 -15.69 -4.43 -13.34
C LEU A 212 -15.37 -3.38 -12.24
N PRO A 213 -14.10 -2.94 -12.03
CA PRO A 213 -13.80 -1.89 -11.06
C PRO A 213 -14.45 -0.54 -11.34
N TYR A 214 -14.90 -0.25 -12.57
CA TYR A 214 -15.61 0.99 -12.90
C TYR A 214 -16.94 1.12 -12.14
N LEU A 215 -17.48 0.03 -11.60
CA LEU A 215 -18.62 0.09 -10.67
C LEU A 215 -18.32 0.91 -9.41
N THR A 216 -17.04 1.07 -9.05
CA THR A 216 -16.61 1.89 -7.91
C THR A 216 -16.45 3.38 -8.26
N LEU A 217 -16.54 3.75 -9.54
CA LEU A 217 -16.28 5.11 -10.03
C LEU A 217 -17.13 6.18 -9.31
N PRO A 218 -18.43 5.98 -9.03
CA PRO A 218 -19.21 6.97 -8.27
C PRO A 218 -18.67 7.23 -6.86
N LEU A 219 -18.15 6.19 -6.19
CA LEU A 219 -17.52 6.32 -4.87
C LEU A 219 -16.17 7.02 -4.97
N ALA A 220 -15.36 6.69 -5.98
CA ALA A 220 -14.08 7.34 -6.23
C ALA A 220 -14.25 8.84 -6.54
N ILE A 221 -15.24 9.20 -7.37
CA ILE A 221 -15.61 10.60 -7.63
C ILE A 221 -16.01 11.29 -6.33
N ARG A 222 -16.85 10.66 -5.50
CA ARG A 222 -17.24 11.23 -4.20
C ARG A 222 -16.01 11.53 -3.32
N VAL A 223 -15.10 10.58 -3.18
CA VAL A 223 -13.86 10.73 -2.38
C VAL A 223 -12.97 11.83 -2.94
N ALA A 224 -12.74 11.86 -4.25
CA ALA A 224 -11.99 12.92 -4.93
C ALA A 224 -12.61 14.30 -4.71
N MET A 225 -13.93 14.41 -4.83
CA MET A 225 -14.66 15.66 -4.63
C MET A 225 -14.64 16.13 -3.18
N THR A 226 -14.65 15.22 -2.20
CA THR A 226 -14.41 15.55 -0.79
C THR A 226 -13.06 16.24 -0.65
N VAL A 227 -11.97 15.62 -1.13
CA VAL A 227 -10.61 16.19 -1.01
C VAL A 227 -10.47 17.55 -1.69
N LEU A 228 -11.08 17.74 -2.87
CA LEU A 228 -11.03 19.01 -3.59
C LEU A 228 -11.82 20.13 -2.90
N LYS A 229 -12.97 19.80 -2.28
CA LYS A 229 -13.89 20.80 -1.71
C LYS A 229 -13.67 21.09 -0.23
N SER A 230 -13.13 20.14 0.52
CA SER A 230 -12.93 20.29 1.96
C SER A 230 -11.90 21.37 2.26
N SER A 231 -12.13 22.15 3.31
CA SER A 231 -11.09 23.00 3.89
C SER A 231 -10.17 22.18 4.79
N ASP A 232 -8.97 22.68 5.10
CA ASP A 232 -8.02 21.95 5.96
C ASP A 232 -8.54 21.74 7.41
N THR A 233 -9.62 22.43 7.80
CA THR A 233 -10.29 22.29 9.10
C THR A 233 -11.55 21.42 9.04
N ASP A 234 -11.89 20.90 7.87
CA ASP A 234 -13.10 20.12 7.65
C ASP A 234 -12.94 18.71 8.22
N THR A 235 -13.88 18.31 9.07
CA THR A 235 -13.90 16.97 9.69
C THR A 235 -14.09 15.85 8.67
N THR A 236 -14.55 16.16 7.46
CA THR A 236 -14.64 15.19 6.36
C THR A 236 -13.28 14.63 5.93
N LEU A 237 -12.20 15.41 6.06
CA LEU A 237 -10.85 14.92 5.77
C LEU A 237 -10.32 13.95 6.85
N MET A 238 -10.92 13.95 8.04
CA MET A 238 -10.49 13.10 9.16
C MET A 238 -10.50 11.61 8.82
N TYR A 239 -11.38 11.20 7.91
CA TYR A 239 -11.61 9.80 7.53
C TYR A 239 -11.21 9.49 6.08
N ILE A 240 -10.49 10.39 5.41
CA ILE A 240 -10.25 10.29 3.98
C ILE A 240 -9.47 9.03 3.60
N ASP A 241 -8.47 8.66 4.40
CA ASP A 241 -7.68 7.43 4.30
C ASP A 241 -8.56 6.18 4.38
N LYS A 242 -9.54 6.16 5.29
CA LYS A 242 -10.49 5.06 5.44
C LYS A 242 -11.46 4.99 4.27
N ASP A 243 -11.93 6.14 3.78
CA ASP A 243 -12.87 6.19 2.68
C ASP A 243 -12.24 5.76 1.36
N VAL A 244 -11.01 6.22 1.06
CA VAL A 244 -10.27 5.72 -0.11
C VAL A 244 -9.88 4.25 0.05
N ALA A 245 -9.57 3.77 1.27
CA ALA A 245 -9.31 2.35 1.52
C ALA A 245 -10.54 1.45 1.26
N LYS A 246 -11.76 1.91 1.56
CA LYS A 246 -12.99 1.19 1.19
C LYS A 246 -13.15 1.10 -0.33
N VAL A 247 -12.90 2.20 -1.04
CA VAL A 247 -12.93 2.21 -2.52
C VAL A 247 -11.88 1.26 -3.07
N TYR A 248 -10.64 1.33 -2.58
CA TYR A 248 -9.56 0.42 -2.94
C TYR A 248 -9.95 -1.05 -2.74
N THR A 249 -10.52 -1.39 -1.58
CA THR A 249 -10.91 -2.78 -1.27
C THR A 249 -11.95 -3.31 -2.27
N LEU A 250 -12.99 -2.51 -2.55
CA LEU A 250 -14.01 -2.89 -3.53
C LEU A 250 -13.43 -2.93 -4.95
N PHE A 251 -12.60 -1.95 -5.31
CA PHE A 251 -11.91 -1.86 -6.59
C PHE A 251 -11.03 -3.10 -6.80
N SER A 252 -10.22 -3.49 -5.83
CA SER A 252 -9.30 -4.62 -5.93
C SER A 252 -10.04 -5.95 -6.05
N ILE A 253 -11.12 -6.15 -5.29
CA ILE A 253 -11.96 -7.35 -5.41
C ILE A 253 -12.52 -7.43 -6.83
N LEU A 254 -13.16 -6.37 -7.32
CA LEU A 254 -13.74 -6.34 -8.67
C LEU A 254 -12.67 -6.48 -9.76
N TYR A 255 -11.47 -5.93 -9.53
CA TYR A 255 -10.36 -6.00 -10.49
C TYR A 255 -9.81 -7.41 -10.60
N CYS A 256 -9.52 -8.05 -9.47
CA CYS A 256 -9.13 -9.45 -9.42
C CYS A 256 -10.20 -10.35 -10.03
N THR A 257 -11.48 -10.12 -9.72
CA THR A 257 -12.60 -10.84 -10.35
C THR A 257 -12.62 -10.66 -11.86
N GLY A 258 -12.43 -9.43 -12.35
CA GLY A 258 -12.38 -9.14 -13.79
C GLY A 258 -11.22 -9.82 -14.51
N ILE A 259 -10.06 -9.89 -13.87
CA ILE A 259 -8.90 -10.64 -14.36
C ILE A 259 -9.16 -12.15 -14.31
N LEU A 260 -9.82 -12.68 -13.29
CA LEU A 260 -10.13 -14.13 -13.23
C LEU A 260 -11.11 -14.57 -14.30
N PHE A 261 -12.07 -13.70 -14.66
CA PHE A 261 -12.95 -13.92 -15.82
C PHE A 261 -12.25 -13.62 -17.17
N PHE A 262 -10.94 -13.32 -17.17
CA PHE A 262 -10.10 -13.33 -18.36
C PHE A 262 -9.80 -14.78 -18.77
N THR A 263 -10.69 -15.35 -19.56
CA THR A 263 -10.46 -16.58 -20.32
C THR A 263 -10.16 -16.22 -21.78
N GLY A 264 -9.09 -15.45 -22.02
CA GLY A 264 -8.56 -15.17 -23.36
C GLY A 264 -7.47 -16.17 -23.78
N PRO A 265 -7.11 -16.28 -25.08
CA PRO A 265 -6.31 -17.38 -25.66
C PRO A 265 -4.87 -17.53 -25.16
N PHE A 266 -4.42 -16.72 -24.20
CA PHE A 266 -3.04 -16.68 -23.70
C PHE A 266 -2.78 -17.60 -22.49
N LEU A 267 -3.81 -18.29 -21.98
CA LEU A 267 -3.61 -19.33 -20.96
C LEU A 267 -3.38 -20.74 -21.55
N GLN A 268 -3.45 -20.89 -22.89
CA GLN A 268 -2.99 -22.06 -23.63
C GLN A 268 -1.52 -21.94 -24.03
#